data_AF-A0A972E386-F1
#
_entry.id   AF-A0A972E386-F1
#
_cell.length_a   1.000
_cell.length_b   1.000
_cell.length_c   1.000
_cell.angle_alpha   90.00
_cell.angle_beta   90.00
_cell.angle_gamma   90.00
#
_symmetry.space_group_name_H-M   'P 1'
#
loop_
_entity.id
_entity.type
_entity.pdbx_description
1 polymer ?
#
loop_
_entity_poly.entity_id
_entity_poly.type
_entity_poly.pdbx_seq_one_letter_code
_entity_poly.pdbx_strand_id
1 'polypeptide(L)'
;MKKDFFSENGKIAGLSKRIRAVFDDWNYEEIFLPFMEEYTDSLRGGLKHTDGKRFYLIKPDVTSQIIDRMKQRKTYRYFYFSDYFLGDGSCSIQFGAEFVGANPLQEKVEILQVVASILRAVDVSDFYVDVGSLKHLNEILEKIPERRREAMEALKSRNFTVIEDMNIDEEIKEALWKIFSFRGRKSGIPQLDRIVDHLPEEHFFIDTGTVRYLDYYEDIVFEV
;
A
#
# COMPACT_ATOMS: atom_id res chain seq x y z
N MET A 1 30.32 8.58 -9.88
CA MET A 1 29.99 9.39 -11.07
C MET A 1 28.47 9.53 -11.12
N LYS A 2 27.91 10.74 -10.94
CA LYS A 2 26.45 10.93 -11.09
C LYS A 2 26.09 10.55 -12.53
N LYS A 3 25.09 9.69 -12.70
CA LYS A 3 24.58 9.31 -14.03
C LYS A 3 24.03 10.56 -14.73
N ASP A 4 24.11 10.58 -16.05
CA ASP A 4 23.59 11.68 -16.87
C ASP A 4 22.07 11.82 -16.71
N PHE A 5 21.62 13.03 -16.36
CA PHE A 5 20.22 13.34 -16.09
C PHE A 5 19.30 12.98 -17.26
N PHE A 6 19.73 13.25 -18.49
CA PHE A 6 18.91 12.97 -19.68
C PHE A 6 18.79 11.47 -19.95
N SER A 7 19.87 10.71 -19.77
CA SER A 7 19.83 9.25 -19.88
C SER A 7 18.91 8.61 -18.83
N GLU A 8 18.92 9.09 -17.58
CA GLU A 8 18.02 8.59 -16.54
C GLU A 8 16.56 8.90 -16.85
N ASN A 9 16.26 10.13 -17.26
CA ASN A 9 14.90 10.52 -17.66
C ASN A 9 14.41 9.72 -18.87
N GLY A 10 15.28 9.45 -19.86
CA GLY A 10 14.93 8.61 -21.00
C GLY A 10 14.52 7.18 -20.58
N LYS A 11 15.19 6.61 -19.57
CA LYS A 11 14.84 5.29 -19.02
C LYS A 11 13.49 5.31 -18.29
N ILE A 12 13.25 6.33 -17.46
CA ILE A 12 11.97 6.51 -16.77
C ILE A 12 10.82 6.66 -17.78
N ALA A 13 11.03 7.44 -18.84
CA ALA A 13 10.06 7.59 -19.92
C ALA A 13 9.78 6.25 -20.63
N GLY A 14 10.81 5.44 -20.89
CA GLY A 14 10.65 4.10 -21.46
C GLY A 14 9.86 3.15 -20.56
N LEU A 15 10.18 3.14 -19.25
CA LEU A 15 9.47 2.34 -18.25
C LEU A 15 8.01 2.74 -18.14
N SER A 16 7.73 4.03 -18.05
CA SER A 16 6.36 4.54 -17.90
C SER A 16 5.47 4.21 -19.10
N LYS A 17 6.02 4.10 -20.32
CA LYS A 17 5.26 3.61 -21.49
C LYS A 17 4.85 2.14 -21.35
N ARG A 18 5.75 1.29 -20.85
CA ARG A 18 5.45 -0.13 -20.64
C ARG A 18 4.43 -0.34 -19.52
N ILE A 19 4.56 0.44 -18.44
CA ILE A 19 3.60 0.43 -17.33
C ILE A 19 2.21 0.89 -17.80
N ARG A 20 2.12 1.97 -18.60
CA ARG A 20 0.85 2.42 -19.19
C ARG A 20 0.19 1.35 -20.04
N ALA A 21 0.96 0.66 -20.89
CA ALA A 21 0.43 -0.44 -21.70
C ALA A 21 -0.21 -1.55 -20.84
N VAL A 22 0.39 -1.89 -19.70
CA VAL A 22 -0.24 -2.83 -18.75
C VAL A 22 -1.56 -2.26 -18.23
N PHE A 23 -1.60 -1.02 -17.77
CA PHE A 23 -2.86 -0.42 -17.31
C PHE A 23 -3.95 -0.37 -18.39
N ASP A 24 -3.58 -0.07 -19.63
CA ASP A 24 -4.49 -0.07 -20.79
C ASP A 24 -5.07 -1.48 -21.02
N ASP A 25 -4.24 -2.52 -20.99
CA ASP A 25 -4.67 -3.93 -21.15
C ASP A 25 -5.68 -4.36 -20.06
N TRP A 26 -5.57 -3.79 -18.86
CA TRP A 26 -6.47 -4.03 -17.73
C TRP A 26 -7.65 -3.05 -17.66
N ASN A 27 -7.81 -2.15 -18.64
CA ASN A 27 -8.86 -1.12 -18.71
C ASN A 27 -8.84 -0.13 -17.53
N TYR A 28 -7.65 0.25 -17.06
CA TYR A 28 -7.49 1.37 -16.13
C TYR A 28 -7.40 2.69 -16.90
N GLU A 29 -8.06 3.73 -16.41
CA GLU A 29 -8.04 5.07 -17.00
C GLU A 29 -6.96 5.94 -16.33
N GLU A 30 -6.11 6.60 -17.13
CA GLU A 30 -5.13 7.55 -16.60
C GLU A 30 -5.84 8.82 -16.14
N ILE A 31 -5.63 9.21 -14.89
CA ILE A 31 -6.19 10.44 -14.34
C ILE A 31 -5.09 11.45 -13.99
N PHE A 32 -5.44 12.73 -14.11
CA PHE A 32 -4.61 13.85 -13.69
C PHE A 32 -5.32 14.62 -12.58
N LEU A 33 -4.68 14.71 -11.42
CA LEU A 33 -5.19 15.46 -10.29
C LEU A 33 -4.48 16.82 -10.18
N PRO A 34 -5.13 17.82 -9.56
CA PRO A 34 -4.53 19.13 -9.35
C PRO A 34 -3.19 19.04 -8.61
N PHE A 35 -2.25 19.87 -9.03
CA PHE A 35 -0.94 20.01 -8.38
C PHE A 35 -1.04 20.57 -6.96
N MET A 36 -2.01 21.44 -6.72
CA MET A 36 -2.23 22.11 -5.44
C MET A 36 -3.72 22.14 -5.15
N GLU A 37 -4.09 21.82 -3.91
CA GLU A 37 -5.47 21.80 -3.44
C GLU A 37 -5.61 22.55 -2.11
N GLU A 38 -6.76 23.18 -1.89
CA GLU A 38 -7.09 23.77 -0.58
C GLU A 38 -7.16 22.66 0.46
N TYR A 39 -6.57 22.89 1.63
CA TYR A 39 -6.47 21.88 2.68
C TYR A 39 -7.87 21.45 3.16
N THR A 40 -8.05 20.14 3.30
CA THR A 40 -9.20 19.51 3.95
C THR A 40 -8.72 18.42 4.90
N ASP A 41 -9.57 18.00 5.85
CA ASP A 41 -9.22 16.98 6.84
C ASP A 41 -9.09 15.56 6.26
N SER A 42 -9.45 15.35 5.00
CA SER A 42 -9.30 14.08 4.26
C SER A 42 -7.98 14.01 3.50
N LEU A 43 -7.44 15.15 3.05
CA LEU A 43 -6.18 15.18 2.30
C LEU A 43 -4.98 14.82 3.20
N ARG A 44 -4.04 14.06 2.64
CA ARG A 44 -2.84 13.59 3.33
C ARG A 44 -1.58 13.92 2.52
N GLY A 45 -0.43 13.90 3.18
CA GLY A 45 0.86 14.16 2.54
C GLY A 45 1.00 15.59 1.98
N GLY A 46 1.95 15.76 1.06
CA GLY A 46 2.21 17.02 0.37
C GLY A 46 2.93 18.09 1.20
N LEU A 47 3.35 19.15 0.50
CA LEU A 47 3.98 20.32 1.12
C LEU A 47 2.91 21.34 1.51
N LYS A 48 2.94 21.79 2.76
CA LYS A 48 2.02 22.81 3.28
C LYS A 48 2.38 24.18 2.71
N HIS A 49 1.38 24.87 2.17
CA HIS A 49 1.50 26.22 1.64
C HIS A 49 0.35 27.11 2.15
N THR A 50 0.59 28.41 2.28
CA THR A 50 -0.45 29.40 2.59
C THR A 50 -0.23 30.67 1.81
N ASP A 51 -1.32 31.25 1.32
CA ASP A 51 -1.35 32.59 0.70
C ASP A 51 -1.64 33.71 1.74
N GLY A 52 -1.64 33.36 3.04
CA GLY A 52 -2.01 34.26 4.14
C GLY A 52 -3.51 34.34 4.43
N LYS A 53 -4.36 33.70 3.62
CA LYS A 53 -5.82 33.61 3.84
C LYS A 53 -6.31 32.17 3.95
N ARG A 54 -5.72 31.27 3.18
CA ARG A 54 -6.08 29.85 3.09
C ARG A 54 -4.85 28.97 3.21
N PHE A 55 -5.09 27.72 3.57
CA PHE A 55 -4.07 26.69 3.61
C PHE A 55 -4.26 25.76 2.42
N TYR A 56 -3.15 25.33 1.83
CA TYR A 56 -3.11 24.46 0.68
C TYR A 56 -2.09 23.35 0.89
N LEU A 57 -2.27 22.25 0.17
CA LEU A 57 -1.28 21.19 0.01
C LEU A 57 -0.81 21.17 -1.44
N ILE A 58 0.50 21.19 -1.63
CA ILE A 58 1.16 20.97 -2.92
C ILE A 58 1.52 19.50 -3.02
N LYS A 59 1.12 18.85 -4.12
CA LYS A 59 1.22 17.40 -4.35
C LYS A 59 0.78 16.58 -3.12
N PRO A 60 -0.49 16.70 -2.68
CA PRO A 60 -1.03 15.77 -1.70
C PRO A 60 -0.95 14.33 -2.22
N ASP A 61 -1.09 13.38 -1.30
CA ASP A 61 -1.20 11.96 -1.61
C ASP A 61 -2.37 11.71 -2.56
N VAL A 62 -2.09 11.04 -3.68
CA VAL A 62 -3.05 10.88 -4.79
C VAL A 62 -4.27 10.08 -4.35
N THR A 63 -4.09 9.02 -3.56
CA THR A 63 -5.18 8.23 -3.00
C THR A 63 -6.11 9.11 -2.15
N SER A 64 -5.56 9.95 -1.27
CA SER A 64 -6.35 10.89 -0.47
C SER A 64 -7.13 11.91 -1.31
N GLN A 65 -6.55 12.40 -2.42
CA GLN A 65 -7.23 13.30 -3.35
C GLN A 65 -8.41 12.61 -4.05
N ILE A 66 -8.24 11.35 -4.44
CA ILE A 66 -9.31 10.55 -5.04
C ILE A 66 -10.43 10.35 -4.02
N ILE A 67 -10.10 9.92 -2.80
CA ILE A 67 -11.08 9.70 -1.73
C ILE A 67 -11.88 10.98 -1.43
N ASP A 68 -11.23 12.14 -1.30
CA ASP A 68 -11.90 13.42 -1.03
C ASP A 68 -12.92 13.81 -2.12
N ARG A 69 -12.59 13.52 -3.39
CA ARG A 69 -13.44 13.83 -4.54
C ARG A 69 -14.55 12.81 -4.73
N MET A 70 -14.37 11.59 -4.25
CA MET A 70 -15.30 10.49 -4.38
C MET A 70 -16.43 10.59 -3.36
N LYS A 71 -17.35 11.54 -3.59
CA LYS A 71 -18.57 11.75 -2.78
C LYS A 71 -19.61 10.61 -2.92
N GLN A 72 -19.47 9.74 -3.92
CA GLN A 72 -20.36 8.60 -4.16
C GLN A 72 -19.53 7.39 -4.59
N ARG A 73 -19.85 6.20 -4.07
CA ARG A 73 -19.24 4.95 -4.53
C ARG A 73 -19.68 4.66 -5.97
N LYS A 74 -18.77 4.88 -6.90
CA LYS A 74 -18.86 4.38 -8.28
C LYS A 74 -17.81 3.31 -8.46
N THR A 75 -18.03 2.41 -9.40
CA THR A 75 -16.99 1.50 -9.88
C THR A 75 -16.02 2.29 -10.73
N TYR A 76 -14.72 2.17 -10.47
CA TYR A 76 -13.68 2.84 -11.25
C TYR A 76 -12.37 2.06 -11.18
N ARG A 77 -11.59 2.15 -12.27
CA ARG A 77 -10.21 1.70 -12.36
C ARG A 77 -9.38 2.88 -12.81
N TYR A 78 -8.64 3.48 -11.89
CA TYR A 78 -7.81 4.64 -12.21
C TYR A 78 -6.35 4.30 -12.00
N PHE A 79 -5.49 4.84 -12.83
CA PHE A 79 -4.07 4.85 -12.58
C PHE A 79 -3.52 6.27 -12.78
N TYR A 80 -2.34 6.52 -12.23
CA TYR A 80 -1.71 7.83 -12.30
C TYR A 80 -0.19 7.73 -12.31
N PHE A 81 0.42 8.77 -12.85
CA PHE A 81 1.82 9.13 -12.62
C PHE A 81 1.84 10.50 -11.97
N SER A 82 2.49 10.64 -10.82
CA SER A 82 2.61 11.92 -10.13
C SER A 82 3.94 12.02 -9.40
N ASP A 83 4.46 13.24 -9.31
CA ASP A 83 5.54 13.54 -8.39
C ASP A 83 5.05 13.48 -6.94
N TYR A 84 5.91 13.01 -6.05
CA TYR A 84 5.70 13.04 -4.61
C TYR A 84 6.96 13.55 -3.91
N PHE A 85 6.78 14.20 -2.77
CA PHE A 85 7.87 14.76 -1.98
C PHE A 85 8.47 13.72 -1.04
N LEU A 86 9.80 13.66 -0.96
CA LEU A 86 10.55 12.75 -0.07
C LEU A 86 10.79 13.33 1.34
N GLY A 87 10.30 14.56 1.60
CA GLY A 87 10.38 15.22 2.91
C GLY A 87 11.65 16.04 3.15
N ASP A 88 12.71 15.85 2.35
CA ASP A 88 13.95 16.63 2.37
C ASP A 88 13.96 17.78 1.33
N GLY A 89 12.80 18.05 0.72
CA GLY A 89 12.64 19.01 -0.38
C GLY A 89 12.91 18.45 -1.77
N SER A 90 13.32 17.18 -1.89
CA SER A 90 13.42 16.48 -3.17
C SER A 90 12.09 15.83 -3.57
N CYS A 91 11.95 15.58 -4.88
CA CYS A 91 10.80 14.90 -5.47
C CYS A 91 11.24 13.63 -6.17
N SER A 92 10.36 12.64 -6.17
CA SER A 92 10.47 11.45 -7.01
C SER A 92 9.16 11.23 -7.76
N ILE A 93 9.20 10.37 -8.78
CA ILE A 93 8.00 10.01 -9.54
C ILE A 93 7.43 8.74 -8.93
N GLN A 94 6.14 8.79 -8.60
CA GLN A 94 5.34 7.65 -8.21
C GLN A 94 4.33 7.35 -9.32
N PHE A 95 4.03 6.06 -9.47
CA PHE A 95 2.83 5.62 -10.15
C PHE A 95 2.02 4.75 -9.20
N GLY A 96 0.72 4.70 -9.42
CA GLY A 96 -0.19 3.92 -8.61
C GLY A 96 -1.49 3.66 -9.36
N ALA A 97 -2.29 2.77 -8.81
CA ALA A 97 -3.61 2.46 -9.33
C ALA A 97 -4.60 2.23 -8.20
N GLU A 98 -5.82 2.71 -8.42
CA GLU A 98 -6.94 2.60 -7.51
C GLU A 98 -8.07 1.86 -8.22
N PHE A 99 -8.56 0.80 -7.60
CA PHE A 99 -9.70 0.04 -8.10
C PHE A 99 -10.76 -0.08 -7.02
N VAL A 100 -11.96 0.41 -7.33
CA VAL A 100 -13.17 0.12 -6.57
C VAL A 100 -14.16 -0.57 -7.49
N GLY A 101 -14.53 -1.78 -7.14
CA GLY A 101 -15.42 -2.66 -7.88
C GLY A 101 -16.73 -2.91 -7.14
N ALA A 102 -17.44 -3.95 -7.57
CA ALA A 102 -18.60 -4.48 -6.86
C ALA A 102 -18.26 -5.72 -6.01
N ASN A 103 -17.08 -6.32 -6.23
CA ASN A 103 -16.64 -7.54 -5.59
C ASN A 103 -15.29 -7.32 -4.90
N PRO A 104 -15.27 -7.22 -3.55
CA PRO A 104 -14.05 -6.95 -2.80
C PRO A 104 -12.93 -8.00 -2.97
N LEU A 105 -13.26 -9.27 -3.27
CA LEU A 105 -12.24 -10.29 -3.54
C LEU A 105 -11.60 -10.05 -4.90
N GLN A 106 -12.42 -9.79 -5.91
CA GLN A 106 -11.95 -9.50 -7.27
C GLN A 106 -11.04 -8.26 -7.27
N GLU A 107 -11.41 -7.22 -6.54
CA GLU A 107 -10.60 -5.99 -6.41
C GLU A 107 -9.16 -6.26 -5.98
N LYS A 108 -9.00 -7.09 -4.95
CA LYS A 108 -7.70 -7.43 -4.38
C LYS A 108 -6.88 -8.31 -5.30
N VAL A 109 -7.51 -9.34 -5.87
CA VAL A 109 -6.85 -10.26 -6.81
C VAL A 109 -6.40 -9.50 -8.06
N GLU A 110 -7.26 -8.63 -8.60
CA GLU A 110 -6.95 -7.83 -9.79
C GLU A 110 -5.75 -6.91 -9.56
N ILE A 111 -5.75 -6.13 -8.47
CA ILE A 111 -4.62 -5.24 -8.15
C ILE A 111 -3.30 -6.02 -8.00
N LEU A 112 -3.32 -7.17 -7.33
CA LEU A 112 -2.13 -8.01 -7.17
C LEU A 112 -1.64 -8.59 -8.52
N GLN A 113 -2.55 -8.99 -9.40
CA GLN A 113 -2.21 -9.44 -10.75
C GLN A 113 -1.67 -8.31 -11.63
N VAL A 114 -2.20 -7.09 -11.48
CA VAL A 114 -1.69 -5.90 -12.16
C VAL A 114 -0.26 -5.61 -11.71
N VAL A 115 0.04 -5.68 -10.41
CA VAL A 115 1.41 -5.51 -9.88
C VAL A 115 2.38 -6.52 -10.51
N ALA A 116 2.04 -7.81 -10.51
CA ALA A 116 2.87 -8.83 -11.16
C ALA A 116 3.02 -8.62 -12.68
N SER A 117 1.99 -8.09 -13.34
CA SER A 117 2.05 -7.78 -14.77
C SER A 117 2.97 -6.59 -15.04
N ILE A 118 2.93 -5.56 -14.19
CA ILE A 118 3.83 -4.41 -14.25
C ILE A 118 5.28 -4.84 -14.06
N LEU A 119 5.58 -5.62 -13.01
CA LEU A 119 6.94 -6.09 -12.70
C LEU A 119 7.54 -6.86 -13.89
N ARG A 120 6.77 -7.79 -14.47
CA ARG A 120 7.19 -8.51 -15.68
C ARG A 120 7.39 -7.60 -16.89
N ALA A 121 6.50 -6.63 -17.11
CA ALA A 121 6.61 -5.67 -18.22
C ALA A 121 7.82 -4.72 -18.08
N VAL A 122 8.37 -4.56 -16.88
CA VAL A 122 9.61 -3.81 -16.62
C VAL A 122 10.83 -4.71 -16.41
N ASP A 123 10.76 -5.96 -16.88
CA ASP A 123 11.85 -6.94 -16.89
C ASP A 123 12.27 -7.44 -15.49
N VAL A 124 11.40 -7.29 -14.48
CA VAL A 124 11.57 -7.87 -13.14
C VAL A 124 10.81 -9.19 -13.08
N SER A 125 11.55 -10.30 -13.14
CA SER A 125 10.99 -11.66 -13.17
C SER A 125 11.15 -12.43 -11.85
N ASP A 126 12.16 -12.10 -11.04
CA ASP A 126 12.38 -12.69 -9.73
C ASP A 126 11.90 -11.71 -8.65
N PHE A 127 10.64 -11.85 -8.27
CA PHE A 127 9.99 -11.03 -7.24
C PHE A 127 9.06 -11.87 -6.39
N TYR A 128 8.82 -11.39 -5.18
CA TYR A 128 7.90 -11.94 -4.23
C TYR A 128 6.93 -10.84 -3.80
N VAL A 129 5.67 -11.17 -3.59
CA VAL A 129 4.66 -10.26 -3.10
C VAL A 129 4.09 -10.85 -1.82
N ASP A 130 4.34 -10.17 -0.72
CA ASP A 130 3.88 -10.54 0.60
C ASP A 130 2.54 -9.85 0.87
N VAL A 131 1.51 -10.62 1.22
CA VAL A 131 0.12 -10.18 1.44
C VAL A 131 -0.25 -10.36 2.91
N GLY A 132 -0.67 -9.27 3.56
CA GLY A 132 -1.05 -9.23 4.97
C GLY A 132 -2.48 -8.74 5.20
N SER A 133 -2.95 -8.85 6.45
CA SER A 133 -4.27 -8.34 6.89
C SER A 133 -4.14 -7.55 8.19
N LEU A 134 -4.49 -6.27 8.12
CA LEU A 134 -4.58 -5.38 9.27
C LEU A 134 -5.75 -5.75 10.19
N LYS A 135 -6.84 -6.31 9.65
CA LYS A 135 -7.98 -6.76 10.47
C LYS A 135 -7.57 -7.89 11.40
N HIS A 136 -6.87 -8.89 10.87
CA HIS A 136 -6.40 -10.00 11.69
C HIS A 136 -5.47 -9.53 12.82
N LEU A 137 -4.57 -8.59 12.52
CA LEU A 137 -3.74 -7.98 13.56
C LEU A 137 -4.59 -7.22 14.59
N ASN A 138 -5.54 -6.40 14.13
CA ASN A 138 -6.40 -5.62 15.02
C ASN A 138 -7.23 -6.51 15.95
N GLU A 139 -7.75 -7.65 15.46
CA GLU A 139 -8.48 -8.63 16.27
C GLU A 139 -7.62 -9.19 17.43
N ILE A 140 -6.31 -9.38 17.22
CA ILE A 140 -5.39 -9.80 18.29
C ILE A 140 -5.15 -8.64 19.26
N LEU A 141 -4.91 -7.44 18.75
CA LEU A 141 -4.63 -6.26 19.56
C LEU A 141 -5.83 -5.78 20.38
N GLU A 142 -7.05 -6.00 19.91
CA GLU A 142 -8.29 -5.69 20.63
C GLU A 142 -8.45 -6.50 21.93
N LYS A 143 -7.77 -7.65 22.04
CA LYS A 143 -7.73 -8.45 23.28
C LYS A 143 -6.83 -7.83 24.35
N ILE A 144 -5.96 -6.89 23.98
CA ILE A 144 -5.01 -6.21 24.87
C ILE A 144 -5.08 -4.69 24.73
N PRO A 145 -6.25 -4.05 24.96
CA PRO A 145 -6.44 -2.63 24.67
C PRO A 145 -5.46 -1.72 25.42
N GLU A 146 -5.14 -2.05 26.68
CA GLU A 146 -4.20 -1.31 27.51
C GLU A 146 -2.73 -1.41 27.03
N ARG A 147 -2.38 -2.47 26.30
CA ARG A 147 -1.04 -2.73 25.77
C ARG A 147 -0.97 -2.55 24.25
N ARG A 148 -2.06 -2.16 23.59
CA ARG A 148 -2.17 -2.05 22.13
C ARG A 148 -1.06 -1.19 21.53
N ARG A 149 -0.79 -0.01 22.11
CA ARG A 149 0.25 0.90 21.59
C ARG A 149 1.64 0.28 21.71
N GLU A 150 1.93 -0.34 22.86
CA GLU A 150 3.20 -0.99 23.14
C GLU A 150 3.44 -2.18 22.19
N ALA A 151 2.43 -3.03 22.00
CA ALA A 151 2.47 -4.14 21.06
C ALA A 151 2.62 -3.67 19.62
N MET A 152 1.92 -2.59 19.25
CA MET A 152 2.03 -1.98 17.93
C MET A 152 3.44 -1.44 17.64
N GLU A 153 4.05 -0.75 18.61
CA GLU A 153 5.42 -0.24 18.50
C GLU A 153 6.44 -1.39 18.42
N ALA A 154 6.24 -2.46 19.19
CA ALA A 154 7.04 -3.67 19.13
C ALA A 154 6.96 -4.34 17.74
N LEU A 155 5.75 -4.46 17.18
CA LEU A 155 5.54 -5.01 15.84
C LEU A 155 6.20 -4.15 14.75
N LYS A 156 6.03 -2.83 14.80
CA LYS A 156 6.65 -1.88 13.85
C LYS A 156 8.18 -1.94 13.89
N SER A 157 8.76 -2.05 15.08
CA SER A 157 10.21 -2.10 15.29
C SER A 157 10.79 -3.51 15.18
N ARG A 158 9.94 -4.52 14.93
CA ARG A 158 10.31 -5.93 14.91
C ARG A 158 11.03 -6.38 16.21
N ASN A 159 10.63 -5.83 17.35
CA ASN A 159 11.27 -6.05 18.65
C ASN A 159 10.46 -7.02 19.52
N PHE A 160 10.88 -8.29 19.52
CA PHE A 160 10.15 -9.36 20.20
C PHE A 160 10.33 -9.39 21.72
N THR A 161 11.46 -8.89 22.22
CA THR A 161 11.71 -8.78 23.67
C THR A 161 10.63 -7.97 24.37
N VAL A 162 10.14 -6.92 23.72
CA VAL A 162 9.07 -6.09 24.25
C VAL A 162 7.77 -6.88 24.42
N ILE A 163 7.44 -7.80 23.51
CA ILE A 163 6.22 -8.63 23.58
C ILE A 163 6.35 -9.71 24.66
N GLU A 164 7.53 -10.33 24.78
CA GLU A 164 7.83 -11.33 25.80
C GLU A 164 7.70 -10.77 27.22
N ASP A 165 8.21 -9.55 27.42
CA ASP A 165 8.19 -8.86 28.71
C ASP A 165 6.80 -8.28 29.08
N MET A 166 5.84 -8.29 28.15
CA MET A 166 4.48 -7.83 28.43
C MET A 166 3.76 -8.78 29.39
N ASN A 167 3.11 -8.18 30.39
CA ASN A 167 2.19 -8.90 31.27
C ASN A 167 0.82 -9.08 30.59
N ILE A 168 0.75 -9.95 29.58
CA ILE A 168 -0.45 -10.34 28.83
C ILE A 168 -0.55 -11.87 28.78
N ASP A 169 -1.72 -12.38 28.38
CA ASP A 169 -1.96 -13.83 28.25
C ASP A 169 -0.96 -14.47 27.27
N GLU A 170 -0.43 -15.64 27.64
CA GLU A 170 0.52 -16.40 26.82
C GLU A 170 -0.06 -16.80 25.46
N GLU A 171 -1.36 -17.07 25.36
CA GLU A 171 -2.02 -17.34 24.08
C GLU A 171 -1.94 -16.12 23.14
N ILE A 172 -2.01 -14.91 23.71
CA ILE A 172 -1.89 -13.66 22.94
C ILE A 172 -0.45 -13.41 22.53
N LYS A 173 0.53 -13.71 23.40
CA LYS A 173 1.96 -13.66 23.03
C LYS A 173 2.27 -14.60 21.87
N GLU A 174 1.79 -15.84 21.94
CA GLU A 174 1.95 -16.81 20.85
C GLU A 174 1.29 -16.31 19.55
N ALA A 175 0.09 -15.71 19.64
CA ALA A 175 -0.57 -15.13 18.47
C ALA A 175 0.25 -13.99 17.86
N LEU A 176 0.78 -13.08 18.67
CA LEU A 176 1.67 -11.99 18.22
C LEU A 176 2.99 -12.52 17.64
N TRP A 177 3.53 -13.61 18.18
CA TRP A 177 4.71 -14.27 17.62
C TRP A 177 4.43 -14.91 16.26
N LYS A 178 3.27 -15.54 16.09
CA LYS A 178 2.83 -16.09 14.81
C LYS A 178 2.68 -15.01 13.75
N ILE A 179 2.11 -13.85 14.11
CA ILE A 179 2.04 -12.68 13.20
C ILE A 179 3.42 -12.38 12.60
N PHE A 180 4.47 -12.42 13.43
CA PHE A 180 5.82 -12.05 13.02
C PHE A 180 6.53 -13.10 12.15
N SER A 181 6.29 -14.37 12.46
CA SER A 181 7.10 -15.48 11.97
C SER A 181 6.46 -16.21 10.78
N PHE A 182 5.18 -15.97 10.54
CA PHE A 182 4.47 -16.67 9.48
C PHE A 182 4.74 -16.04 8.11
N ARG A 183 5.31 -16.85 7.22
CA ARG A 183 5.33 -16.61 5.78
C ARG A 183 5.05 -17.91 5.03
N GLY A 184 4.04 -17.91 4.16
CA GLY A 184 3.65 -19.11 3.41
C GLY A 184 2.40 -18.91 2.58
N ARG A 185 1.91 -19.95 1.89
CA ARG A 185 0.70 -19.85 1.05
C ARG A 185 -0.62 -20.16 1.77
N LYS A 186 -0.55 -20.71 2.99
CA LYS A 186 -1.70 -21.11 3.81
C LYS A 186 -1.52 -20.67 5.24
N SER A 187 -2.17 -19.60 5.64
CA SER A 187 -2.12 -19.06 7.01
C SER A 187 -3.24 -19.58 7.89
N GLY A 188 -4.31 -20.12 7.29
CA GLY A 188 -5.54 -20.44 7.99
C GLY A 188 -6.47 -19.23 8.17
N ILE A 189 -6.08 -18.05 7.66
CA ILE A 189 -6.90 -16.85 7.64
C ILE A 189 -7.73 -16.90 6.34
N PRO A 190 -9.05 -17.17 6.39
CA PRO A 190 -9.82 -17.56 5.21
C PRO A 190 -9.78 -16.56 4.07
N GLN A 191 -9.70 -15.27 4.37
CA GLN A 191 -9.66 -14.21 3.37
C GLN A 191 -8.31 -14.15 2.64
N LEU A 192 -7.20 -14.26 3.37
CA LEU A 192 -5.85 -14.25 2.79
C LEU A 192 -5.61 -15.51 1.96
N ASP A 193 -5.99 -16.67 2.50
CA ASP A 193 -5.90 -17.95 1.79
C ASP A 193 -6.70 -17.89 0.48
N ARG A 194 -7.94 -17.36 0.51
CA ARG A 194 -8.75 -17.18 -0.70
C ARG A 194 -8.09 -16.25 -1.72
N ILE A 195 -7.48 -15.14 -1.31
CA ILE A 195 -6.83 -14.20 -2.23
C ILE A 195 -5.64 -14.90 -2.90
N VAL A 196 -4.75 -15.49 -2.11
CA VAL A 196 -3.52 -16.12 -2.60
C VAL A 196 -3.80 -17.35 -3.47
N ASP A 197 -4.88 -18.08 -3.22
CA ASP A 197 -5.32 -19.20 -4.06
C ASP A 197 -5.69 -18.80 -5.50
N HIS A 198 -6.04 -17.54 -5.74
CA HIS A 198 -6.35 -17.02 -7.09
C HIS A 198 -5.11 -16.41 -7.79
N LEU A 199 -3.94 -16.44 -7.13
CA LEU A 199 -2.71 -15.82 -7.61
C LEU A 199 -1.66 -16.88 -7.95
N PRO A 200 -0.77 -16.60 -8.93
CA PRO A 200 0.31 -17.52 -9.31
C PRO A 200 1.14 -17.99 -8.10
N GLU A 201 1.52 -19.27 -8.10
CA GLU A 201 2.13 -19.92 -6.92
C GLU A 201 3.52 -19.38 -6.58
N GLU A 202 4.25 -19.00 -7.60
CA GLU A 202 5.66 -18.65 -7.56
C GLU A 202 5.95 -17.26 -6.96
N HIS A 203 4.97 -16.35 -6.97
CA HIS A 203 5.20 -14.94 -6.65
C HIS A 203 4.48 -14.45 -5.40
N PHE A 204 3.41 -15.11 -4.95
CA PHE A 204 2.53 -14.55 -3.90
C PHE A 204 2.55 -15.39 -2.63
N PHE A 205 2.83 -14.72 -1.52
CA PHE A 205 2.93 -15.32 -0.19
C PHE A 205 2.09 -14.53 0.79
N ILE A 206 1.54 -15.21 1.78
CA ILE A 206 0.94 -14.57 2.94
C ILE A 206 2.08 -14.33 3.94
N ASP A 207 2.27 -13.07 4.33
CA ASP A 207 3.10 -12.67 5.46
C ASP A 207 2.22 -11.83 6.39
N THR A 208 1.91 -12.38 7.55
CA THR A 208 1.04 -11.71 8.53
C THR A 208 1.75 -10.55 9.22
N GLY A 209 3.07 -10.48 9.12
CA GLY A 209 3.92 -9.40 9.61
C GLY A 209 4.09 -8.26 8.60
N THR A 210 3.59 -8.41 7.36
CA THR A 210 3.47 -7.30 6.41
C THR A 210 2.37 -6.36 6.88
N VAL A 211 2.80 -5.30 7.57
CA VAL A 211 1.92 -4.31 8.17
C VAL A 211 2.31 -2.92 7.71
N ARG A 212 1.44 -2.28 6.93
CA ARG A 212 1.54 -0.86 6.61
C ARG A 212 0.44 -0.11 7.36
N TYR A 213 0.82 0.93 8.07
CA TYR A 213 -0.08 1.71 8.92
C TYR A 213 -0.32 3.08 8.31
N LEU A 214 -1.04 3.11 7.19
CA LEU A 214 -1.68 4.33 6.75
C LEU A 214 -3.10 4.33 7.31
N ASP A 215 -3.53 5.44 7.91
CA ASP A 215 -4.79 5.53 8.65
C ASP A 215 -6.04 5.23 7.79
N TYR A 216 -5.88 5.21 6.46
CA TYR A 216 -6.93 4.89 5.49
C TYR A 216 -6.92 3.43 5.01
N TYR A 217 -5.98 2.59 5.44
CA TYR A 217 -6.01 1.16 5.14
C TYR A 217 -6.98 0.42 6.04
N GLU A 218 -7.93 -0.29 5.44
CA GLU A 218 -8.98 -0.98 6.20
C GLU A 218 -8.66 -2.45 6.52
N ASP A 219 -7.83 -3.12 5.73
CA ASP A 219 -7.63 -4.57 5.87
C ASP A 219 -6.39 -5.09 5.10
N ILE A 220 -6.57 -5.45 3.83
CA ILE A 220 -5.56 -6.16 3.05
C ILE A 220 -4.49 -5.18 2.60
N VAL A 221 -3.25 -5.54 2.89
CA VAL A 221 -2.04 -4.80 2.52
C VAL A 221 -1.09 -5.75 1.79
N PHE A 222 -0.21 -5.20 0.96
CA PHE A 222 0.82 -5.99 0.33
C PHE A 222 2.11 -5.19 0.16
N GLU A 223 3.21 -5.91 -0.04
CA GLU A 223 4.54 -5.37 -0.32
C GLU A 223 5.24 -6.28 -1.33
N VAL A 224 6.06 -5.68 -2.20
CA VAL A 224 6.90 -6.36 -3.20
C VAL A 224 8.34 -6.31 -2.73
#